data_AF-A0A937QFV9-F1
#
_entry.id   AF-A0A937QFV9-F1
#
_cell.length_a   1.000
_cell.length_b   1.000
_cell.length_c   1.000
_cell.angle_alpha   90.00
_cell.angle_beta   90.00
_cell.angle_gamma   90.00
#
_symmetry.space_group_name_H-M   'P 1'
#
loop_
_entity.id
_entity.type
_entity.pdbx_description
1 polymer ?
#
loop_
_entity_poly.entity_id
_entity_poly.type
_entity_poly.pdbx_seq_one_letter_code
_entity_poly.pdbx_strand_id
1 'polypeptide(L)'
;MRIVFASDVHHAFRQVGELLNKTEADLYVIAGDLVSRAFFRYQTAWRFMELQQILTGKRSDEKTEETLEQLAKSLVGDAQEMSLSIQAKEYIQLCRKAEAYLQKSYERLEEILACHPHKNIYALPGNYDMDLRQTVLRDRNIHLQSIEMEGWRIAGYGGARVMTPGMPDHLQVPYGEHRDQGRIKSEALDFFRTVRPNLIVLHQPPYGYLDYLPGYGHAGSPSVRDYIDEAEVKIVLSGHHHDQWGVAFANNISFFNPSNFGRTIEVSRSRPGGFFLELSLENDSVNMATLRKLDRGHIYDVVDYQPSDGDMEMLILDEKRYAQLGGKVPKVHHIRSIRQLQNIKSFFLGYETPETLDLIKELRGIYRGIEKEGMEVAFDLLGSLSFGMAQEGSDMDVVVYVRSRDCVLDDEDTCGIPRPLASVIKALEDRNLSVEVCDSIDLDRVRQAIQDKNLTDGHLHRFIFYRLVCRPVNLRLIKSVENLLLKEEYFRREMEKGLQEYLDILVSSVRHISSFEKYRARLRERGIKITPDVEEAIRNYLRG
;
A
#
# COMPACT_ATOMS: atom_id res chain seq x y z
N MET A 1 -8.82 -3.91 16.95
CA MET A 1 -8.81 -2.62 16.22
C MET A 1 -8.21 -2.74 14.84
N ARG A 2 -8.90 -2.26 13.81
CA ARG A 2 -8.40 -2.07 12.44
C ARG A 2 -8.29 -0.59 12.12
N ILE A 3 -7.15 -0.18 11.55
CA ILE A 3 -6.86 1.21 11.19
C ILE A 3 -6.56 1.29 9.70
N VAL A 4 -7.18 2.24 9.00
CA VAL A 4 -6.76 2.65 7.65
C VAL A 4 -6.09 4.01 7.75
N PHE A 5 -4.83 4.07 7.34
CA PHE A 5 -3.99 5.27 7.36
C PHE A 5 -3.56 5.64 5.95
N ALA A 6 -3.92 6.84 5.51
CA ALA A 6 -3.47 7.42 4.25
C ALA A 6 -2.78 8.75 4.54
N SER A 7 -1.56 8.92 4.03
CA SER A 7 -0.78 10.15 4.17
C SER A 7 -0.57 10.84 2.82
N ASP A 8 -0.27 12.14 2.85
CA ASP A 8 0.16 12.92 1.68
C ASP A 8 -0.90 12.88 0.57
N VAL A 9 -2.12 13.34 0.91
CA VAL A 9 -3.33 13.18 0.08
C VAL A 9 -3.27 14.02 -1.19
N HIS A 10 -2.65 15.19 -1.16
CA HIS A 10 -2.41 16.09 -2.28
C HIS A 10 -3.63 16.29 -3.20
N HIS A 11 -4.77 16.71 -2.64
CA HIS A 11 -6.06 16.87 -3.34
C HIS A 11 -6.66 15.61 -3.98
N ALA A 12 -6.21 14.40 -3.63
CA ALA A 12 -6.81 13.15 -4.09
C ALA A 12 -8.15 12.82 -3.40
N PHE A 13 -9.01 13.84 -3.24
CA PHE A 13 -10.26 13.77 -2.48
C PHE A 13 -11.26 12.77 -3.05
N ARG A 14 -11.33 12.65 -4.38
CA ARG A 14 -12.14 11.60 -5.01
C ARG A 14 -11.67 10.21 -4.59
N GLN A 15 -10.36 9.99 -4.59
CA GLN A 15 -9.76 8.72 -4.18
C GLN A 15 -9.95 8.46 -2.69
N VAL A 16 -9.96 9.50 -1.83
CA VAL A 16 -10.35 9.36 -0.42
C VAL A 16 -11.77 8.82 -0.31
N GLY A 17 -12.73 9.37 -1.05
CA GLY A 17 -14.09 8.84 -1.11
C GLY A 17 -14.14 7.40 -1.63
N GLU A 18 -13.37 7.06 -2.67
CA GLU A 18 -13.27 5.68 -3.18
C GLU A 18 -12.67 4.71 -2.15
N LEU A 19 -11.64 5.14 -1.40
CA LEU A 19 -11.03 4.37 -0.32
C LEU A 19 -12.05 4.07 0.79
N LEU A 20 -12.77 5.10 1.24
CA LEU A 20 -13.77 4.97 2.29
C LEU A 20 -14.95 4.09 1.85
N ASN A 21 -15.36 4.13 0.59
CA ASN A 21 -16.42 3.25 0.08
C ASN A 21 -16.00 1.77 -0.04
N LYS A 22 -14.70 1.47 -0.10
CA LYS A 22 -14.17 0.14 -0.43
C LYS A 22 -13.50 -0.59 0.73
N THR A 23 -13.37 0.07 1.86
CA THR A 23 -12.71 -0.47 3.06
C THR A 23 -13.62 -0.34 4.25
N GLU A 24 -13.42 -1.19 5.27
CA GLU A 24 -14.08 -1.08 6.57
C GLU A 24 -13.03 -1.16 7.66
N ALA A 25 -12.97 -0.14 8.52
CA ALA A 25 -12.02 -0.02 9.61
C ALA A 25 -12.67 0.68 10.80
N ASP A 26 -12.14 0.40 11.99
CA ASP A 26 -12.62 1.01 13.24
C ASP A 26 -12.15 2.48 13.33
N LEU A 27 -11.02 2.79 12.68
CA LEU A 27 -10.44 4.13 12.56
C LEU A 27 -9.90 4.41 11.17
N TYR A 28 -10.20 5.60 10.66
CA TYR A 28 -9.58 6.18 9.48
C TYR A 28 -8.79 7.42 9.87
N VAL A 29 -7.54 7.48 9.44
CA VAL A 29 -6.68 8.64 9.60
C VAL A 29 -6.23 9.10 8.22
N ILE A 30 -6.75 10.25 7.80
CA ILE A 30 -6.43 10.92 6.54
C ILE A 30 -5.47 12.06 6.88
N ALA A 31 -4.17 11.79 6.81
CA ALA A 31 -3.13 12.67 7.30
C ALA A 31 -2.35 13.33 6.16
N GLY A 32 -1.68 14.43 6.49
CA GLY A 32 -0.55 14.96 5.75
C GLY A 32 -0.92 15.53 4.38
N ASP A 33 -0.51 16.76 4.14
CA ASP A 33 -0.63 17.46 2.86
C ASP A 33 -1.98 17.18 2.17
N LEU A 34 -3.07 17.46 2.89
CA LEU A 34 -4.44 17.26 2.42
C LEU A 34 -4.64 17.97 1.08
N VAL A 35 -4.11 19.19 0.99
CA VAL A 35 -3.97 19.94 -0.25
C VAL A 35 -2.57 19.82 -0.84
N SER A 36 -2.44 20.07 -2.15
CA SER A 36 -1.14 20.04 -2.84
C SER A 36 -0.62 21.43 -3.21
N ARG A 37 -1.45 22.47 -3.04
CA ARG A 37 -1.17 23.84 -3.46
C ARG A 37 -2.18 24.80 -2.84
N ALA A 38 -1.75 26.04 -2.62
CA ALA A 38 -2.62 27.11 -2.12
C ALA A 38 -3.38 27.87 -3.21
N PHE A 39 -3.15 27.56 -4.50
CA PHE A 39 -3.79 28.26 -5.62
C PHE A 39 -4.29 27.30 -6.70
N PHE A 40 -5.44 27.63 -7.29
CA PHE A 40 -6.01 26.86 -8.41
C PHE A 40 -5.17 26.93 -9.70
N ARG A 41 -4.62 28.12 -10.02
CA ARG A 41 -3.86 28.38 -11.26
C ARG A 41 -2.36 28.48 -10.98
N TYR A 42 -1.56 27.82 -11.83
CA TYR A 42 -0.10 27.88 -11.73
C TYR A 42 0.46 29.29 -11.91
N GLN A 43 -0.12 30.12 -12.80
CA GLN A 43 0.34 31.51 -12.97
C GLN A 43 0.22 32.32 -11.67
N THR A 44 -0.85 32.12 -10.91
CA THR A 44 -1.06 32.80 -9.63
C THR A 44 -0.08 32.30 -8.57
N ALA A 45 0.17 30.98 -8.53
CA ALA A 45 1.17 30.40 -7.64
C ALA A 45 2.58 30.93 -7.93
N TRP A 46 2.99 30.99 -9.21
CA TRP A 46 4.30 31.53 -9.59
C TRP A 46 4.45 33.00 -9.22
N ARG A 47 3.43 33.82 -9.50
CA ARG A 47 3.45 35.23 -9.10
C ARG A 47 3.54 35.39 -7.58
N PHE A 48 2.83 34.55 -6.83
CA PHE A 48 2.93 34.54 -5.38
C PHE A 48 4.35 34.18 -4.91
N MET A 49 4.95 33.14 -5.48
CA MET A 49 6.31 32.71 -5.13
C MET A 49 7.35 33.77 -5.45
N GLU A 50 7.22 34.48 -6.57
CA GLU A 50 8.07 35.61 -6.93
C GLU A 50 8.01 36.71 -5.87
N LEU A 51 6.80 37.12 -5.46
CA LEU A 51 6.60 38.11 -4.40
C LEU A 51 7.11 37.62 -3.04
N GLN A 52 6.89 36.33 -2.73
CA GLN A 52 7.41 35.68 -1.53
C GLN A 52 8.94 35.79 -1.47
N GLN A 53 9.63 35.54 -2.58
CA GLN A 53 11.09 35.67 -2.68
C GLN A 53 11.56 37.12 -2.52
N ILE A 54 10.88 38.09 -3.16
CA ILE A 54 11.19 39.52 -3.05
C ILE A 54 11.08 39.98 -1.59
N LEU A 55 9.96 39.66 -0.92
CA LEU A 55 9.72 40.06 0.46
C LEU A 55 10.68 39.36 1.43
N THR A 56 11.01 38.08 1.18
CA THR A 56 12.01 37.37 1.98
C THR A 56 13.37 38.08 1.93
N GLY A 57 13.79 38.56 0.76
CA GLY A 57 15.04 39.33 0.61
C GLY A 57 15.04 40.70 1.28
N LYS A 58 13.88 41.20 1.74
CA LYS A 58 13.73 42.48 2.46
C LYS A 58 13.64 42.30 3.97
N ARG A 59 13.49 41.06 4.45
CA ARG A 59 13.50 40.74 5.87
C ARG A 59 14.91 41.03 6.42
N SER A 60 15.02 41.80 7.50
CA SER A 60 16.32 42.00 8.15
C SER A 60 16.86 40.66 8.64
N ASP A 61 18.16 40.41 8.44
CA ASP A 61 18.81 39.25 9.03
C ASP A 61 18.68 39.31 10.56
N GLU A 62 18.38 38.14 11.13
CA GLU A 62 18.16 37.81 12.55
C GLU A 62 16.73 37.99 13.12
N LYS A 63 16.10 36.82 13.37
CA LYS A 63 15.13 36.56 14.45
C LYS A 63 13.87 37.44 14.51
N THR A 64 13.23 37.73 13.39
CA THR A 64 11.83 38.16 13.44
C THR A 64 10.92 36.93 13.39
N GLU A 65 10.11 36.71 14.43
CA GLU A 65 8.94 35.81 14.39
C GLU A 65 7.83 36.35 13.43
N GLU A 66 8.04 37.55 12.88
CA GLU A 66 7.12 38.22 11.97
C GLU A 66 6.92 37.43 10.67
N THR A 67 5.67 37.16 10.30
CA THR A 67 5.31 36.52 9.03
C THR A 67 5.53 37.47 7.85
N LEU A 68 5.71 36.94 6.64
CA LEU A 68 5.82 37.74 5.41
C LEU A 68 4.56 38.56 5.15
N GLU A 69 3.40 38.10 5.61
CA GLU A 69 2.16 38.88 5.53
C GLU A 69 2.19 40.12 6.45
N GLN A 70 2.75 39.99 7.66
CA GLN A 70 2.95 41.12 8.57
C GLN A 70 3.99 42.11 8.02
N LEU A 71 5.11 41.61 7.50
CA LEU A 71 6.10 42.44 6.81
C LEU A 71 5.49 43.15 5.60
N ALA A 72 4.71 42.45 4.78
CA ALA A 72 4.02 43.07 3.66
C ALA A 72 3.08 44.19 4.14
N LYS A 73 2.34 43.98 5.24
CA LYS A 73 1.46 44.99 5.83
C LYS A 73 2.23 46.23 6.32
N SER A 74 3.43 46.08 6.87
CA SER A 74 4.26 47.21 7.32
C SER A 74 4.86 48.01 6.16
N LEU A 75 5.12 47.35 5.02
CA LEU A 75 5.60 48.00 3.79
C LEU A 75 4.48 48.71 2.99
N VAL A 76 3.20 48.41 3.29
CA VAL A 76 2.08 49.09 2.65
C VAL A 76 2.04 50.56 3.08
N GLY A 77 2.21 51.46 2.10
CA GLY A 77 2.17 52.90 2.35
C GLY A 77 3.53 53.54 2.61
N ASP A 78 4.61 52.77 2.56
CA ASP A 78 5.96 53.34 2.51
C ASP A 78 6.14 54.15 1.21
N ALA A 79 6.36 55.45 1.38
CA ALA A 79 6.51 56.41 0.28
C ALA A 79 7.92 56.35 -0.35
N GLN A 80 8.92 55.79 0.33
CA GLN A 80 10.30 55.72 -0.15
C GLN A 80 10.52 54.58 -1.15
N GLU A 81 9.79 53.47 -1.02
CA GLU A 81 9.86 52.32 -1.94
C GLU A 81 8.49 52.00 -2.59
N MET A 82 7.99 52.89 -3.45
CA MET A 82 6.68 52.76 -4.11
C MET A 82 6.47 51.41 -4.83
N SER A 83 7.47 50.86 -5.52
CA SER A 83 7.38 49.56 -6.19
C SER A 83 7.18 48.42 -5.19
N LEU A 84 7.89 48.46 -4.06
CA LEU A 84 7.79 47.43 -3.02
C LEU A 84 6.44 47.51 -2.33
N SER A 85 5.94 48.72 -2.07
CA SER A 85 4.59 48.96 -1.53
C SER A 85 3.48 48.37 -2.43
N ILE A 86 3.60 48.47 -3.76
CA ILE A 86 2.67 47.85 -4.72
C ILE A 86 2.76 46.31 -4.66
N GLN A 87 3.98 45.77 -4.66
CA GLN A 87 4.23 44.32 -4.57
C GLN A 87 3.72 43.72 -3.25
N ALA A 88 3.90 44.43 -2.13
CA ALA A 88 3.39 44.03 -0.82
C ALA A 88 1.85 44.01 -0.78
N LYS A 89 1.19 45.01 -1.38
CA LYS A 89 -0.27 45.02 -1.54
C LYS A 89 -0.76 43.83 -2.37
N GLU A 90 -0.07 43.52 -3.46
CA GLU A 90 -0.38 42.36 -4.31
C GLU A 90 -0.21 41.04 -3.54
N TYR A 91 0.89 40.90 -2.78
CA TYR A 91 1.15 39.73 -1.95
C TYR A 91 0.03 39.48 -0.93
N ILE A 92 -0.43 40.52 -0.22
CA ILE A 92 -1.55 40.42 0.75
C ILE A 92 -2.84 39.98 0.03
N GLN A 93 -3.12 40.50 -1.16
CA GLN A 93 -4.29 40.08 -1.93
C GLN A 93 -4.20 38.61 -2.36
N LEU A 94 -3.00 38.14 -2.73
CA LEU A 94 -2.78 36.75 -3.06
C LEU A 94 -2.88 35.84 -1.83
N CYS A 95 -2.45 36.27 -0.65
CA CYS A 95 -2.66 35.55 0.61
C CYS A 95 -4.15 35.29 0.87
N ARG A 96 -4.99 36.33 0.73
CA ARG A 96 -6.46 36.18 0.87
C ARG A 96 -7.07 35.23 -0.17
N LYS A 97 -6.56 35.26 -1.40
CA LYS A 97 -6.99 34.32 -2.45
C LYS A 97 -6.57 32.89 -2.14
N ALA A 98 -5.38 32.71 -1.57
CA ALA A 98 -4.89 31.41 -1.13
C ALA A 98 -5.75 30.84 -0.02
N GLU A 99 -5.99 31.62 1.04
CA GLU A 99 -6.87 31.24 2.15
C GLU A 99 -8.26 30.83 1.66
N ALA A 100 -8.89 31.64 0.81
CA ALA A 100 -10.20 31.32 0.25
C ALA A 100 -10.21 30.04 -0.61
N TYR A 101 -9.11 29.73 -1.31
CA TYR A 101 -8.98 28.49 -2.08
C TYR A 101 -8.78 27.27 -1.17
N LEU A 102 -7.97 27.41 -0.13
CA LEU A 102 -7.72 26.39 0.88
C LEU A 102 -9.02 26.05 1.62
N GLN A 103 -9.74 27.03 2.13
CA GLN A 103 -11.05 26.84 2.80
C GLN A 103 -12.02 26.04 1.92
N LYS A 104 -12.19 26.44 0.65
CA LYS A 104 -13.02 25.68 -0.32
C LYS A 104 -12.52 24.26 -0.57
N SER A 105 -11.22 24.03 -0.50
CA SER A 105 -10.65 22.69 -0.66
C SER A 105 -10.99 21.81 0.54
N TYR A 106 -10.93 22.34 1.76
CA TYR A 106 -11.33 21.62 2.97
C TYR A 106 -12.84 21.40 3.04
N GLU A 107 -13.66 22.36 2.61
CA GLU A 107 -15.11 22.18 2.40
C GLU A 107 -15.38 20.97 1.50
N ARG A 108 -14.68 20.87 0.38
CA ARG A 108 -14.84 19.74 -0.54
C ARG A 108 -14.40 18.42 0.07
N LEU A 109 -13.33 18.41 0.87
CA LEU A 109 -12.91 17.19 1.58
C LEU A 109 -13.97 16.80 2.61
N GLU A 110 -14.45 17.75 3.43
CA GLU A 110 -15.48 17.50 4.43
C GLU A 110 -16.77 16.95 3.83
N GLU A 111 -17.24 17.49 2.70
CA GLU A 111 -18.40 16.95 1.97
C GLU A 111 -18.26 15.45 1.69
N ILE A 112 -17.05 14.98 1.35
CA ILE A 112 -16.77 13.58 1.05
C ILE A 112 -16.72 12.75 2.33
N LEU A 113 -16.07 13.26 3.38
CA LEU A 113 -15.99 12.57 4.67
C LEU A 113 -17.37 12.45 5.33
N ALA A 114 -18.20 13.49 5.24
CA ALA A 114 -19.55 13.55 5.78
C ALA A 114 -20.52 12.58 5.09
N CYS A 115 -20.23 12.12 3.87
CA CYS A 115 -20.99 11.03 3.24
C CYS A 115 -20.86 9.69 3.99
N HIS A 116 -19.96 9.58 4.96
CA HIS A 116 -19.68 8.36 5.71
C HIS A 116 -19.80 8.59 7.23
N PRO A 117 -20.99 8.97 7.75
CA PRO A 117 -21.16 9.37 9.15
C PRO A 117 -20.96 8.24 10.16
N HIS A 118 -21.00 6.98 9.72
CA HIS A 118 -20.78 5.81 10.57
C HIS A 118 -19.29 5.44 10.74
N LYS A 119 -18.39 6.13 10.03
CA LYS A 119 -16.95 5.85 10.05
C LYS A 119 -16.25 6.88 10.92
N ASN A 120 -15.39 6.41 11.84
CA ASN A 120 -14.55 7.28 12.65
C ASN A 120 -13.40 7.80 11.79
N ILE A 121 -13.56 9.00 11.24
CA ILE A 121 -12.59 9.60 10.30
C ILE A 121 -11.99 10.86 10.89
N TYR A 122 -10.67 10.84 11.06
CA TYR A 122 -9.86 11.95 11.54
C TYR A 122 -8.88 12.43 10.48
N ALA A 123 -8.49 13.69 10.61
CA ALA A 123 -7.57 14.38 9.72
C ALA A 123 -6.38 14.97 10.48
N LEU A 124 -5.21 14.95 9.86
CA LEU A 124 -3.99 15.57 10.39
C LEU A 124 -3.39 16.48 9.29
N PRO A 125 -3.06 17.75 9.58
CA PRO A 125 -2.44 18.63 8.59
C PRO A 125 -0.97 18.28 8.36
N GLY A 126 -0.50 18.45 7.13
CA GLY A 126 0.91 18.49 6.77
C GLY A 126 1.45 19.90 6.54
N ASN A 127 2.52 20.01 5.76
CA ASN A 127 3.22 21.27 5.50
C ASN A 127 2.58 22.10 4.37
N TYR A 128 1.71 21.50 3.56
CA TYR A 128 0.87 22.22 2.61
C TYR A 128 -0.46 22.70 3.20
N ASP A 129 -0.79 22.28 4.42
CA ASP A 129 -2.07 22.55 5.04
C ASP A 129 -2.04 23.75 5.97
N MET A 130 -3.23 24.32 6.18
CA MET A 130 -3.45 25.34 7.21
C MET A 130 -3.92 24.71 8.51
N ASP A 131 -3.97 25.51 9.58
CA ASP A 131 -4.54 25.08 10.85
C ASP A 131 -6.00 24.65 10.69
N LEU A 132 -6.24 23.34 10.75
CA LEU A 132 -7.55 22.74 10.52
C LEU A 132 -8.60 23.19 11.55
N ARG A 133 -8.19 23.68 12.73
CA ARG A 133 -9.08 24.28 13.74
C ARG A 133 -9.83 25.50 13.19
N GLN A 134 -9.28 26.16 12.17
CA GLN A 134 -9.84 27.35 11.52
C GLN A 134 -10.64 26.99 10.26
N THR A 135 -10.93 25.71 10.03
CA THR A 135 -11.59 25.20 8.84
C THR A 135 -12.83 24.38 9.22
N VAL A 136 -13.59 23.93 8.22
CA VAL A 136 -14.70 22.99 8.43
C VAL A 136 -14.25 21.62 8.95
N LEU A 137 -12.96 21.27 8.83
CA LEU A 137 -12.40 20.00 9.32
C LEU A 137 -12.06 20.02 10.82
N ARG A 138 -12.37 21.11 11.53
CA ARG A 138 -12.01 21.29 12.95
C ARG A 138 -12.42 20.12 13.85
N ASP A 139 -13.59 19.51 13.58
CA ASP A 139 -14.15 18.43 14.40
C ASP A 139 -13.53 17.07 14.06
N ARG A 140 -12.75 17.00 12.96
CA ARG A 140 -11.96 15.82 12.56
C ARG A 140 -10.47 15.97 12.86
N ASN A 141 -10.02 17.17 13.20
CA ASN A 141 -8.61 17.47 13.37
C ASN A 141 -8.01 16.79 14.60
N ILE A 142 -6.94 16.02 14.43
CA ILE A 142 -6.19 15.40 15.54
C ILE A 142 -4.85 16.08 15.85
N HIS A 143 -4.52 17.20 15.18
CA HIS A 143 -3.32 17.98 15.51
C HIS A 143 -3.42 18.57 16.92
N LEU A 144 -2.45 18.23 17.78
CA LEU A 144 -2.43 18.60 19.20
C LEU A 144 -3.68 18.09 19.96
N GLN A 145 -4.21 16.97 19.51
CA GLN A 145 -5.32 16.28 20.16
C GLN A 145 -5.04 14.78 20.27
N SER A 146 -5.76 14.15 21.19
CA SER A 146 -5.70 12.72 21.39
C SER A 146 -7.10 12.10 21.38
N ILE A 147 -7.18 10.89 20.87
CA ILE A 147 -8.38 10.06 20.90
C ILE A 147 -8.05 8.77 21.66
N GLU A 148 -9.02 8.27 22.43
CA GLU A 148 -8.92 6.96 23.07
C GLU A 148 -9.92 6.01 22.41
N MET A 149 -9.42 4.87 21.92
CA MET A 149 -10.27 3.86 21.28
C MET A 149 -9.69 2.46 21.49
N GLU A 150 -10.50 1.51 21.95
CA GLU A 150 -10.09 0.11 22.19
C GLU A 150 -8.78 -0.04 23.00
N GLY A 151 -8.56 0.81 24.00
CA GLY A 151 -7.34 0.81 24.83
C GLY A 151 -6.13 1.53 24.21
N TRP A 152 -6.23 1.98 22.95
CA TRP A 152 -5.22 2.79 22.30
C TRP A 152 -5.43 4.27 22.59
N ARG A 153 -4.38 4.95 23.06
CA ARG A 153 -4.31 6.40 23.13
C ARG A 153 -3.51 6.89 21.93
N ILE A 154 -4.24 7.48 21.00
CA ILE A 154 -3.73 7.92 19.71
C ILE A 154 -3.60 9.43 19.73
N ALA A 155 -2.41 9.96 19.44
CA ALA A 155 -2.18 11.40 19.42
C ALA A 155 -1.58 11.87 18.09
N GLY A 156 -2.07 13.01 17.59
CA GLY A 156 -1.65 13.57 16.31
C GLY A 156 -0.78 14.82 16.47
N TYR A 157 0.32 14.90 15.70
CA TYR A 157 1.08 16.14 15.55
C TYR A 157 1.49 16.35 14.09
N GLY A 158 1.14 17.51 13.55
CA GLY A 158 1.08 17.80 12.12
C GLY A 158 2.05 18.91 11.75
N GLY A 159 2.04 19.31 10.48
CA GLY A 159 3.02 20.25 9.93
C GLY A 159 4.40 19.60 9.72
N ALA A 160 5.36 20.41 9.26
CA ALA A 160 6.76 20.01 9.17
C ALA A 160 7.68 21.23 9.28
N ARG A 161 8.93 21.01 9.70
CA ARG A 161 10.01 21.99 9.85
C ARG A 161 10.61 22.37 8.49
N VAL A 162 9.76 22.76 7.55
CA VAL A 162 10.13 23.20 6.20
C VAL A 162 9.24 24.36 5.78
N MET A 163 9.84 25.34 5.10
CA MET A 163 9.07 26.39 4.42
C MET A 163 8.53 25.80 3.12
N THR A 164 7.21 25.74 2.97
CA THR A 164 6.58 25.20 1.75
C THR A 164 6.46 26.31 0.69
N PRO A 165 7.20 26.24 -0.45
CA PRO A 165 7.11 27.29 -1.46
C PRO A 165 5.70 27.38 -2.04
N GLY A 166 5.18 28.61 -2.17
CA GLY A 166 3.83 28.83 -2.69
C GLY A 166 2.71 28.70 -1.65
N MET A 167 3.03 28.34 -0.41
CA MET A 167 2.12 28.43 0.73
C MET A 167 2.40 29.74 1.49
N PRO A 168 1.36 30.54 1.82
CA PRO A 168 1.54 31.66 2.74
C PRO A 168 1.94 31.18 4.13
N ASP A 169 3.03 31.75 4.66
CA ASP A 169 3.66 31.30 5.90
C ASP A 169 2.75 31.44 7.13
N HIS A 170 1.99 32.53 7.23
CA HIS A 170 0.99 32.74 8.29
C HIS A 170 -0.19 31.76 8.26
N LEU A 171 -0.43 31.08 7.13
CA LEU A 171 -1.48 30.06 7.04
C LEU A 171 -0.94 28.67 7.33
N GLN A 172 0.33 28.40 7.03
CA GLN A 172 0.94 27.09 7.22
C GLN A 172 0.92 26.69 8.71
N VAL A 173 0.60 25.43 8.99
CA VAL A 173 0.68 24.91 10.36
C VAL A 173 2.12 25.06 10.87
N PRO A 174 2.36 25.81 11.97
CA PRO A 174 3.69 25.98 12.51
C PRO A 174 4.19 24.65 13.07
N TYR A 175 5.47 24.36 12.84
CA TYR A 175 6.12 23.23 13.50
C TYR A 175 6.93 23.79 14.68
N GLY A 176 6.38 23.70 15.89
CA GLY A 176 6.89 24.30 17.11
C GLY A 176 8.19 23.70 17.66
N GLU A 177 9.17 23.37 16.81
CA GLU A 177 10.49 22.86 17.19
C GLU A 177 11.60 23.84 16.78
N HIS A 178 12.29 24.41 17.76
CA HIS A 178 13.40 25.33 17.53
C HIS A 178 14.47 25.22 18.63
N ARG A 179 15.70 25.63 18.30
CA ARG A 179 16.80 25.71 19.27
C ARG A 179 16.78 27.06 19.97
N ASP A 180 16.73 27.03 21.30
CA ASP A 180 16.83 28.21 22.16
C ASP A 180 17.91 27.97 23.23
N GLN A 181 18.94 28.83 23.25
CA GLN A 181 20.08 28.76 24.19
C GLN A 181 20.72 27.36 24.32
N GLY A 182 20.81 26.61 23.22
CA GLY A 182 21.41 25.28 23.18
C GLY A 182 20.47 24.14 23.62
N ARG A 183 19.23 24.44 24.02
CA ARG A 183 18.18 23.44 24.27
C ARG A 183 17.17 23.45 23.13
N ILE A 184 16.61 22.29 22.80
CA ILE A 184 15.50 22.20 21.85
C ILE A 184 14.21 22.45 22.62
N LYS A 185 13.44 23.46 22.21
CA LYS A 185 12.05 23.64 22.61
C LYS A 185 11.17 22.98 21.57
N SER A 186 10.21 22.16 22.00
CA SER A 186 9.35 21.39 21.11
C SER A 186 7.93 21.28 21.65
N GLU A 187 6.99 21.89 20.95
CA GLU A 187 5.55 21.78 21.24
C GLU A 187 5.07 20.32 21.20
N ALA A 188 5.57 19.55 20.22
CA ALA A 188 5.28 18.12 20.10
C ALA A 188 5.74 17.34 21.34
N LEU A 189 6.95 17.61 21.83
CA LEU A 189 7.50 16.95 23.02
C LEU A 189 6.65 17.24 24.26
N ASP A 190 6.30 18.51 24.48
CA ASP A 190 5.49 18.93 25.63
C ASP A 190 4.08 18.32 25.56
N PHE A 191 3.49 18.31 24.37
CA PHE A 191 2.20 17.68 24.11
C PHE A 191 2.23 16.18 24.39
N PHE A 192 3.20 15.45 23.85
CA PHE A 192 3.28 14.00 24.03
C PHE A 192 3.62 13.59 25.46
N ARG A 193 4.44 14.36 26.19
CA ARG A 193 4.68 14.12 27.63
C ARG A 193 3.42 14.27 28.48
N THR A 194 2.52 15.16 28.07
CA THR A 194 1.23 15.39 28.72
C THR A 194 0.24 14.26 28.42
N VAL A 195 0.08 13.93 27.14
CA VAL A 195 -0.92 12.95 26.67
C VAL A 195 -0.49 11.50 26.95
N ARG A 196 0.80 11.20 26.82
CA ARG A 196 1.36 9.85 26.90
C ARG A 196 0.69 8.84 25.95
N PRO A 197 0.71 9.07 24.63
CA PRO A 197 0.14 8.15 23.66
C PRO A 197 0.95 6.85 23.52
N ASN A 198 0.26 5.76 23.17
CA ASN A 198 0.89 4.51 22.73
C ASN A 198 0.87 4.34 21.19
N LEU A 199 0.08 5.15 20.48
CA LEU A 199 0.12 5.31 19.03
C LEU A 199 0.26 6.79 18.65
N ILE A 200 1.27 7.12 17.85
CA ILE A 200 1.50 8.49 17.40
C ILE A 200 1.23 8.59 15.90
N VAL A 201 0.49 9.62 15.48
CA VAL A 201 0.32 9.99 14.08
C VAL A 201 1.06 11.31 13.83
N LEU A 202 1.96 11.30 12.86
CA LEU A 202 2.79 12.42 12.48
C LEU A 202 2.63 12.74 11.00
N HIS A 203 2.86 14.00 10.62
CA HIS A 203 3.24 14.30 9.23
C HIS A 203 4.75 14.18 9.07
N GLN A 204 5.52 15.01 9.79
CA GLN A 204 6.98 14.90 9.83
C GLN A 204 7.44 13.69 10.65
N PRO A 205 8.23 12.76 10.08
CA PRO A 205 8.69 11.57 10.79
C PRO A 205 9.67 11.88 11.94
N PRO A 206 9.86 10.95 12.89
CA PRO A 206 10.87 11.08 13.92
C PRO A 206 12.28 10.92 13.35
N TYR A 207 13.27 11.55 13.98
CA TYR A 207 14.66 11.46 13.54
C TYR A 207 15.18 10.01 13.57
N GLY A 208 15.79 9.57 12.47
CA GLY A 208 16.42 8.26 12.35
C GLY A 208 15.50 7.13 11.86
N TYR A 209 14.19 7.37 11.72
CA TYR A 209 13.25 6.37 11.23
C TYR A 209 12.41 6.94 10.09
N LEU A 210 12.53 6.33 8.91
CA LEU A 210 11.77 6.68 7.71
C LEU A 210 11.88 8.17 7.34
N ASP A 211 13.06 8.76 7.58
CA ASP A 211 13.32 10.19 7.45
C ASP A 211 14.59 10.55 6.68
N TYR A 212 15.21 9.56 6.00
CA TYR A 212 16.46 9.77 5.29
C TYR A 212 16.25 10.41 3.92
N LEU A 213 16.94 11.52 3.67
CA LEU A 213 17.00 12.20 2.38
C LEU A 213 18.38 11.98 1.74
N PRO A 214 18.47 11.37 0.55
CA PRO A 214 19.74 11.18 -0.15
C PRO A 214 20.53 12.48 -0.30
N GLY A 215 21.78 12.49 0.21
CA GLY A 215 22.68 13.65 0.17
C GLY A 215 22.50 14.67 1.31
N TYR A 216 21.39 14.61 2.06
CA TYR A 216 21.11 15.52 3.19
C TYR A 216 21.10 14.82 4.56
N GLY A 217 20.94 13.49 4.58
CA GLY A 217 20.87 12.71 5.82
C GLY A 217 19.46 12.68 6.41
N HIS A 218 19.37 12.45 7.72
CA HIS A 218 18.12 12.39 8.47
C HIS A 218 17.50 13.78 8.67
N ALA A 219 16.23 13.92 8.30
CA ALA A 219 15.48 15.18 8.34
C ALA A 219 14.30 15.17 9.34
N GLY A 220 14.09 14.07 10.06
CA GLY A 220 13.02 13.93 11.05
C GLY A 220 13.22 14.79 12.29
N SER A 221 12.21 14.81 13.16
CA SER A 221 12.26 15.58 14.42
C SER A 221 13.07 14.86 15.49
N PRO A 222 14.15 15.48 16.02
CA PRO A 222 14.89 14.94 17.16
C PRO A 222 14.06 14.92 18.45
N SER A 223 13.23 15.93 18.71
CA SER A 223 12.47 15.99 19.96
C SER A 223 11.37 14.93 20.04
N VAL A 224 10.72 14.66 18.90
CA VAL A 224 9.75 13.56 18.82
C VAL A 224 10.47 12.23 18.99
N ARG A 225 11.68 12.08 18.43
CA ARG A 225 12.51 10.91 18.65
C ARG A 225 12.88 10.72 20.13
N ASP A 226 13.32 11.78 20.81
CA ASP A 226 13.64 11.77 22.24
C ASP A 226 12.44 11.30 23.08
N TYR A 227 11.22 11.78 22.75
CA TYR A 227 10.00 11.30 23.41
C TYR A 227 9.77 9.81 23.19
N ILE A 228 9.86 9.35 21.94
CA ILE A 228 9.56 7.96 21.55
C ILE A 228 10.51 6.98 22.24
N ASP A 229 11.80 7.33 22.35
CA ASP A 229 12.80 6.45 22.98
C ASP A 229 12.62 6.34 24.51
N GLU A 230 11.97 7.33 25.16
CA GLU A 230 11.74 7.36 26.61
C GLU A 230 10.35 6.85 27.03
N ALA A 231 9.40 6.73 26.10
CA ALA A 231 7.99 6.47 26.39
C ALA A 231 7.51 5.07 25.96
N GLU A 232 6.34 4.65 26.44
CA GLU A 232 5.68 3.39 26.06
C GLU A 232 4.92 3.51 24.72
N VAL A 233 5.57 4.11 23.72
CA VAL A 233 5.06 4.15 22.34
C VAL A 233 5.20 2.77 21.72
N LYS A 234 4.23 2.36 20.90
CA LYS A 234 4.26 1.07 20.21
C LYS A 234 4.20 1.22 18.69
N ILE A 235 3.49 2.24 18.23
CA ILE A 235 3.25 2.48 16.80
C ILE A 235 3.44 3.96 16.50
N VAL A 236 4.18 4.25 15.43
CA VAL A 236 4.32 5.59 14.87
C VAL A 236 3.93 5.54 13.40
N LEU A 237 2.93 6.33 13.03
CA LEU A 237 2.48 6.51 11.65
C LEU A 237 2.95 7.87 11.15
N SER A 238 3.67 7.91 10.03
CA SER A 238 4.22 9.16 9.48
C SER A 238 4.02 9.29 7.96
N GLY A 239 4.29 10.47 7.43
CA GLY A 239 4.22 10.80 6.01
C GLY A 239 5.42 11.59 5.52
N HIS A 240 5.16 12.59 4.67
CA HIS A 240 6.07 13.65 4.21
C HIS A 240 7.21 13.19 3.29
N HIS A 241 7.97 12.17 3.68
CA HIS A 241 9.09 11.65 2.89
C HIS A 241 8.64 10.45 2.05
N HIS A 242 8.16 10.72 0.84
CA HIS A 242 7.50 9.71 -0.02
C HIS A 242 8.41 8.52 -0.38
N ASP A 243 9.73 8.72 -0.44
CA ASP A 243 10.73 7.66 -0.69
C ASP A 243 11.10 6.83 0.54
N GLN A 244 10.73 7.27 1.73
CA GLN A 244 11.01 6.60 3.00
C GLN A 244 9.78 5.83 3.49
N TRP A 245 9.25 4.94 2.64
CA TRP A 245 8.04 4.18 2.89
C TRP A 245 8.33 2.79 3.46
N GLY A 246 7.29 2.13 3.97
CA GLY A 246 7.34 0.78 4.49
C GLY A 246 7.28 0.74 6.01
N VAL A 247 8.07 -0.14 6.61
CA VAL A 247 8.18 -0.29 8.06
C VAL A 247 9.64 -0.23 8.50
N ALA A 248 9.89 0.39 9.65
CA ALA A 248 11.08 0.17 10.45
C ALA A 248 10.65 -0.36 11.82
N PHE A 249 11.39 -1.34 12.36
CA PHE A 249 11.13 -1.90 13.68
C PHE A 249 12.35 -1.72 14.56
N ALA A 250 12.18 -1.08 15.71
CA ALA A 250 13.26 -0.85 16.67
C ALA A 250 12.70 -0.73 18.07
N ASN A 251 13.37 -1.33 19.06
CA ASN A 251 12.98 -1.27 20.47
C ASN A 251 11.50 -1.65 20.74
N ASN A 252 10.97 -2.64 20.01
CA ASN A 252 9.55 -3.03 20.03
C ASN A 252 8.55 -1.95 19.55
N ILE A 253 9.03 -0.99 18.75
CA ILE A 253 8.23 0.09 18.17
C ILE A 253 8.20 -0.09 16.66
N SER A 254 7.01 -0.06 16.08
CA SER A 254 6.80 -0.12 14.64
C SER A 254 6.56 1.28 14.07
N PHE A 255 7.45 1.71 13.18
CA PHE A 255 7.35 2.95 12.44
C PHE A 255 6.85 2.65 11.04
N PHE A 256 5.77 3.28 10.61
CA PHE A 256 5.21 3.07 9.28
C PHE A 256 5.06 4.36 8.49
N ASN A 257 5.32 4.27 7.18
CA ASN A 257 5.01 5.31 6.22
C ASN A 257 4.41 4.68 4.95
N PRO A 258 3.16 5.00 4.58
CA PRO A 258 2.50 4.42 3.42
C PRO A 258 2.99 4.97 2.08
N SER A 259 3.93 5.92 2.06
CA SER A 259 4.19 6.78 0.90
C SER A 259 3.00 7.69 0.58
N ASN A 260 2.97 8.25 -0.62
CA ASN A 260 1.98 9.24 -1.04
C ASN A 260 0.65 8.62 -1.49
N PHE A 261 -0.45 9.03 -0.85
CA PHE A 261 -1.80 8.68 -1.31
C PHE A 261 -2.19 9.51 -2.54
N GLY A 262 -1.86 10.80 -2.56
CA GLY A 262 -2.03 11.65 -3.72
C GLY A 262 -0.95 11.44 -4.77
N ARG A 263 -1.27 11.72 -6.04
CA ARG A 263 -0.24 11.73 -7.08
C ARG A 263 0.63 12.97 -6.93
N THR A 264 1.95 12.80 -6.92
CA THR A 264 2.89 13.93 -6.82
C THR A 264 3.69 14.12 -8.11
N ILE A 265 4.16 15.34 -8.30
CA ILE A 265 5.03 15.72 -9.41
C ILE A 265 6.33 16.21 -8.78
N GLU A 266 7.35 15.37 -8.82
CA GLU A 266 8.72 15.71 -8.43
C GLU A 266 9.47 16.25 -9.65
N VAL A 267 10.57 16.97 -9.43
CA VAL A 267 11.36 17.61 -10.51
C VAL A 267 11.80 16.62 -11.60
N SER A 268 12.06 15.36 -11.23
CA SER A 268 12.58 14.34 -12.13
C SER A 268 11.54 13.31 -12.60
N ARG A 269 10.36 13.23 -11.96
CA ARG A 269 9.36 12.18 -12.22
C ARG A 269 7.99 12.53 -11.67
N SER A 270 6.93 12.05 -12.35
CA SER A 270 5.63 11.95 -11.70
C SER A 270 5.58 10.65 -10.91
N ARG A 271 5.26 10.75 -9.61
CA ARG A 271 5.12 9.60 -8.74
C ARG A 271 3.65 9.18 -8.68
N PRO A 272 3.29 7.94 -9.02
CA PRO A 272 1.93 7.48 -8.86
C PRO A 272 1.54 7.51 -7.38
N GLY A 273 0.29 7.87 -7.11
CA GLY A 273 -0.27 7.79 -5.76
C GLY A 273 -1.13 6.55 -5.57
N GLY A 274 -1.99 6.62 -4.57
CA GLY A 274 -2.98 5.63 -4.18
C GLY A 274 -2.52 4.75 -3.03
N PHE A 275 -1.33 4.98 -2.47
CA PHE A 275 -0.78 4.13 -1.43
C PHE A 275 -1.33 4.49 -0.05
N PHE A 276 -1.72 3.47 0.72
CA PHE A 276 -2.25 3.60 2.08
C PHE A 276 -1.91 2.34 2.87
N LEU A 277 -1.99 2.43 4.19
CA LEU A 277 -1.70 1.34 5.10
C LEU A 277 -2.99 0.86 5.77
N GLU A 278 -3.18 -0.45 5.86
CA GLU A 278 -4.19 -1.06 6.73
C GLU A 278 -3.46 -1.80 7.86
N LEU A 279 -3.75 -1.47 9.13
CA LEU A 279 -3.22 -2.17 10.29
C LEU A 279 -4.32 -2.96 10.98
N SER A 280 -3.99 -4.18 11.40
CA SER A 280 -4.77 -4.98 12.34
C SER A 280 -4.00 -5.06 13.65
N LEU A 281 -4.61 -4.59 14.73
CA LEU A 281 -4.03 -4.56 16.06
C LEU A 281 -4.72 -5.58 16.97
N GLU A 282 -3.93 -6.37 17.68
CA GLU A 282 -4.37 -7.35 18.68
C GLU A 282 -3.46 -7.31 19.90
N ASN A 283 -4.05 -7.47 21.09
CA ASN A 283 -3.34 -7.55 22.36
C ASN A 283 -2.22 -6.50 22.46
N ASP A 284 -2.57 -5.24 22.20
CA ASP A 284 -1.65 -4.13 22.42
C ASP A 284 -0.42 -4.11 21.48
N SER A 285 -0.49 -4.81 20.34
CA SER A 285 0.58 -4.91 19.34
C SER A 285 0.02 -4.92 17.91
N VAL A 286 0.90 -4.78 16.91
CA VAL A 286 0.53 -4.97 15.50
C VAL A 286 0.46 -6.47 15.22
N ASN A 287 -0.72 -6.99 14.88
CA ASN A 287 -0.84 -8.37 14.38
C ASN A 287 -0.37 -8.46 12.93
N MET A 288 -0.85 -7.54 12.09
CA MET A 288 -0.47 -7.45 10.68
C MET A 288 -0.63 -6.01 10.18
N ALA A 289 0.26 -5.57 9.30
CA ALA A 289 0.08 -4.34 8.55
C ALA A 289 0.25 -4.61 7.06
N THR A 290 -0.69 -4.13 6.24
CA THR A 290 -0.65 -4.30 4.78
C THR A 290 -0.52 -2.94 4.11
N LEU A 291 0.58 -2.74 3.38
CA LEU A 291 0.69 -1.64 2.43
C LEU A 291 -0.14 -1.97 1.19
N ARG A 292 -1.09 -1.09 0.87
CA ARG A 292 -2.04 -1.25 -0.21
C ARG A 292 -1.95 -0.11 -1.21
N LYS A 293 -2.48 -0.34 -2.41
CA LYS A 293 -2.64 0.70 -3.44
C LYS A 293 -4.06 0.72 -3.98
N LEU A 294 -4.72 1.87 -3.91
CA LEU A 294 -5.93 2.17 -4.66
C LEU A 294 -5.55 2.66 -6.07
N ASP A 295 -5.88 1.89 -7.09
CA ASP A 295 -5.56 2.21 -8.48
C ASP A 295 -6.75 1.87 -9.38
N ARG A 296 -7.26 2.89 -10.09
CA ARG A 296 -8.44 2.80 -10.98
C ARG A 296 -9.65 2.14 -10.30
N GLY A 297 -9.94 2.50 -9.05
CA GLY A 297 -11.07 1.97 -8.30
C GLY A 297 -10.90 0.55 -7.75
N HIS A 298 -9.70 -0.04 -7.86
CA HIS A 298 -9.37 -1.34 -7.27
C HIS A 298 -8.31 -1.19 -6.19
N ILE A 299 -8.46 -1.93 -5.10
CA ILE A 299 -7.47 -2.00 -4.02
C ILE A 299 -6.62 -3.25 -4.26
N TYR A 300 -5.30 -3.05 -4.23
CA TYR A 300 -4.31 -4.10 -4.38
C TYR A 300 -3.48 -4.19 -3.09
N ASP A 301 -3.35 -5.39 -2.56
CA ASP A 301 -2.38 -5.68 -1.50
C ASP A 301 -0.98 -5.69 -2.14
N VAL A 302 -0.06 -4.89 -1.60
CA VAL A 302 1.29 -4.72 -2.18
C VAL A 302 2.33 -5.45 -1.33
N VAL A 303 2.32 -5.19 -0.01
CA VAL A 303 3.27 -5.78 0.95
C VAL A 303 2.54 -6.04 2.26
N ASP A 304 2.71 -7.23 2.82
CA ASP A 304 2.35 -7.50 4.22
C ASP A 304 3.60 -7.38 5.10
N TYR A 305 3.40 -6.85 6.30
CA TYR A 305 4.35 -6.79 7.40
C TYR A 305 3.78 -7.56 8.58
N GLN A 306 4.51 -8.57 9.05
CA GLN A 306 4.11 -9.41 10.17
C GLN A 306 5.23 -9.44 11.22
N PRO A 307 4.91 -9.36 12.52
CA PRO A 307 5.92 -9.54 13.56
C PRO A 307 6.60 -10.90 13.45
N SER A 308 7.92 -10.94 13.57
CA SER A 308 8.73 -12.16 13.54
C SER A 308 9.97 -11.99 14.41
N ASP A 309 10.07 -12.74 15.52
CA ASP A 309 11.20 -12.81 16.46
C ASP A 309 12.12 -11.56 16.54
N GLY A 310 11.56 -10.44 17.02
CA GLY A 310 12.31 -9.19 17.24
C GLY A 310 12.50 -8.31 15.99
N ASP A 311 11.84 -8.64 14.88
CA ASP A 311 11.79 -7.88 13.63
C ASP A 311 10.37 -7.89 13.01
N MET A 312 10.22 -7.26 11.85
CA MET A 312 9.01 -7.33 11.01
C MET A 312 9.34 -8.02 9.69
N GLU A 313 8.82 -9.23 9.51
CA GLU A 313 8.95 -9.94 8.25
C GLU A 313 8.12 -9.25 7.16
N MET A 314 8.76 -9.03 6.01
CA MET A 314 8.15 -8.42 4.84
C MET A 314 7.79 -9.49 3.80
N LEU A 315 6.53 -9.49 3.38
CA LEU A 315 6.02 -10.37 2.34
C LEU A 315 5.51 -9.55 1.15
N ILE A 316 6.20 -9.61 0.00
CA ILE A 316 5.80 -8.91 -1.21
C ILE A 316 4.66 -9.69 -1.88
N LEU A 317 3.51 -9.04 -2.07
CA LEU A 317 2.30 -9.63 -2.67
C LEU A 317 2.08 -9.19 -4.13
N ASP A 318 2.51 -7.97 -4.49
CA ASP A 318 2.46 -7.43 -5.85
C ASP A 318 3.80 -6.77 -6.21
N GLU A 319 4.64 -7.51 -6.92
CA GLU A 319 5.99 -7.07 -7.34
C GLU A 319 5.94 -5.83 -8.23
N LYS A 320 4.93 -5.71 -9.10
CA LYS A 320 4.82 -4.59 -10.03
C LYS A 320 4.55 -3.30 -9.28
N ARG A 321 3.64 -3.32 -8.29
CA ARG A 321 3.31 -2.15 -7.47
C ARG A 321 4.38 -1.86 -6.43
N TYR A 322 5.03 -2.88 -5.89
CA TYR A 322 6.20 -2.72 -5.03
C TYR A 322 7.35 -2.03 -5.77
N ALA A 323 7.62 -2.41 -7.02
CA ALA A 323 8.62 -1.74 -7.85
C ALA A 323 8.25 -0.27 -8.18
N GLN A 324 6.95 0.06 -8.30
CA GLN A 324 6.50 1.44 -8.50
C GLN A 324 6.80 2.36 -7.31
N LEU A 325 6.88 1.81 -6.10
CA LEU A 325 7.32 2.52 -4.90
C LEU A 325 8.84 2.74 -4.85
N GLY A 326 9.60 2.12 -5.77
CA GLY A 326 11.06 2.08 -5.73
C GLY A 326 11.61 0.83 -5.02
N GLY A 327 10.75 -0.12 -4.66
CA GLY A 327 11.14 -1.41 -4.13
C GLY A 327 11.98 -2.20 -5.13
N LYS A 328 13.03 -2.88 -4.66
CA LYS A 328 13.91 -3.67 -5.52
C LYS A 328 13.32 -5.06 -5.72
N VAL A 329 12.74 -5.32 -6.89
CA VAL A 329 12.37 -6.68 -7.32
C VAL A 329 13.41 -7.20 -8.31
N PRO A 330 13.97 -8.40 -8.08
CA PRO A 330 14.78 -9.08 -9.09
C PRO A 330 14.04 -9.18 -10.43
N LYS A 331 14.70 -8.84 -11.54
CA LYS A 331 14.06 -8.91 -12.86
C LYS A 331 13.81 -10.37 -13.23
N VAL A 332 12.53 -10.72 -13.31
CA VAL A 332 12.10 -12.04 -13.76
C VAL A 332 11.94 -12.01 -15.29
N HIS A 333 12.84 -12.68 -16.00
CA HIS A 333 12.72 -12.91 -17.43
C HIS A 333 12.21 -14.32 -17.69
N HIS A 334 10.90 -14.46 -17.89
CA HIS A 334 10.33 -15.74 -18.32
C HIS A 334 10.59 -16.01 -19.81
N ILE A 335 10.68 -17.30 -20.14
CA ILE A 335 10.67 -17.80 -21.51
C ILE A 335 9.43 -17.30 -22.28
N ARG A 336 9.53 -17.26 -23.62
CA ARG A 336 8.53 -16.62 -24.50
C ARG A 336 7.13 -17.22 -24.30
N SER A 337 7.01 -18.55 -24.24
CA SER A 337 5.73 -19.25 -24.17
C SER A 337 4.98 -18.92 -22.87
N ILE A 338 5.69 -18.78 -21.73
CA ILE A 338 5.09 -18.31 -20.46
C ILE A 338 4.59 -16.87 -20.57
N ARG A 339 5.39 -15.96 -21.15
CA ARG A 339 4.96 -14.56 -21.31
C ARG A 339 3.70 -14.46 -22.16
N GLN A 340 3.61 -15.27 -23.22
CA GLN A 340 2.42 -15.35 -24.05
C GLN A 340 1.22 -15.89 -23.26
N LEU A 341 1.39 -16.98 -22.51
CA LEU A 341 0.35 -17.54 -21.65
C LEU A 341 -0.17 -16.53 -20.63
N GLN A 342 0.71 -15.81 -19.93
CA GLN A 342 0.34 -14.78 -18.94
C GLN A 342 -0.45 -13.63 -19.59
N ASN A 343 -0.04 -13.19 -20.79
CA ASN A 343 -0.76 -12.16 -21.54
C ASN A 343 -2.16 -12.62 -21.97
N ILE A 344 -2.27 -13.84 -22.49
CA ILE A 344 -3.54 -14.45 -22.90
C ILE A 344 -4.47 -14.59 -21.68
N LYS A 345 -3.95 -15.12 -20.57
CA LYS A 345 -4.68 -15.27 -19.32
C LYS A 345 -5.22 -13.94 -18.80
N SER A 346 -4.40 -12.90 -18.83
CA SER A 346 -4.80 -11.54 -18.43
C SER A 346 -5.99 -11.02 -19.25
N PHE A 347 -6.04 -11.34 -20.56
CA PHE A 347 -7.18 -10.99 -21.41
C PHE A 347 -8.45 -11.71 -20.99
N PHE A 348 -8.41 -13.04 -20.82
CA PHE A 348 -9.60 -13.82 -20.44
C PHE A 348 -10.12 -13.45 -19.05
N LEU A 349 -9.23 -13.19 -18.08
CA LEU A 349 -9.60 -12.72 -16.75
C LEU A 349 -10.30 -11.34 -16.77
N GLY A 350 -10.07 -10.53 -17.81
CA GLY A 350 -10.83 -9.29 -18.02
C GLY A 350 -12.32 -9.51 -18.30
N TYR A 351 -12.72 -10.73 -18.63
CA TYR A 351 -14.09 -11.13 -18.93
C TYR A 351 -14.57 -12.26 -18.00
N GLU A 352 -14.07 -12.29 -16.78
CA GLU A 352 -14.41 -13.32 -15.79
C GLU A 352 -15.93 -13.55 -15.66
N THR A 353 -16.30 -14.81 -15.52
CA THR A 353 -17.68 -15.29 -15.40
C THR A 353 -18.15 -15.26 -13.95
N PRO A 354 -19.44 -14.93 -13.67
CA PRO A 354 -20.00 -15.00 -12.32
C PRO A 354 -19.77 -16.36 -11.65
N GLU A 355 -19.89 -17.44 -12.41
CA GLU A 355 -19.70 -18.82 -11.94
C GLU A 355 -18.27 -19.05 -11.44
N THR A 356 -17.26 -18.45 -12.10
CA THR A 356 -15.88 -18.53 -11.59
C THR A 356 -15.73 -17.80 -10.25
N LEU A 357 -16.36 -16.63 -10.11
CA LEU A 357 -16.29 -15.83 -8.89
C LEU A 357 -16.93 -16.56 -7.70
N ASP A 358 -18.06 -17.23 -7.92
CA ASP A 358 -18.75 -18.01 -6.90
C ASP A 358 -17.94 -19.23 -6.45
N LEU A 359 -17.36 -19.99 -7.38
CA LEU A 359 -16.50 -21.13 -7.03
C LEU A 359 -15.23 -20.71 -6.27
N ILE A 360 -14.62 -19.57 -6.65
CA ILE A 360 -13.49 -19.00 -5.89
C ILE A 360 -13.92 -18.57 -4.49
N LYS A 361 -15.15 -18.05 -4.32
CA LYS A 361 -15.71 -17.68 -3.02
C LYS A 361 -15.91 -18.91 -2.14
N GLU A 362 -16.35 -20.03 -2.69
CA GLU A 362 -16.46 -21.30 -1.97
C GLU A 362 -15.09 -21.79 -1.47
N LEU A 363 -14.07 -21.83 -2.33
CA LEU A 363 -12.70 -22.19 -1.92
C LEU A 363 -12.14 -21.25 -0.84
N ARG A 364 -12.48 -19.95 -0.92
CA ARG A 364 -12.14 -18.99 0.14
C ARG A 364 -12.81 -19.32 1.46
N GLY A 365 -14.06 -19.79 1.43
CA GLY A 365 -14.76 -20.28 2.60
C GLY A 365 -14.09 -21.52 3.21
N ILE A 366 -13.58 -22.42 2.36
CA ILE A 366 -12.91 -23.65 2.79
C ILE A 366 -11.59 -23.34 3.50
N TYR A 367 -10.64 -22.63 2.87
CA TYR A 367 -9.34 -22.42 3.53
C TYR A 367 -9.47 -21.60 4.82
N ARG A 368 -10.40 -20.63 4.88
CA ARG A 368 -10.66 -19.86 6.11
C ARG A 368 -11.25 -20.72 7.23
N GLY A 369 -12.03 -21.74 6.88
CA GLY A 369 -12.52 -22.71 7.86
C GLY A 369 -11.38 -23.53 8.44
N ILE A 370 -10.49 -24.01 7.57
CA ILE A 370 -9.32 -24.82 7.92
C ILE A 370 -8.29 -24.00 8.73
N GLU A 371 -8.08 -22.72 8.40
CA GLU A 371 -7.22 -21.79 9.15
C GLU A 371 -7.67 -21.62 10.61
N LYS A 372 -8.98 -21.64 10.88
CA LYS A 372 -9.51 -21.57 12.26
C LYS A 372 -9.17 -22.80 13.09
N GLU A 373 -8.88 -23.92 12.45
CA GLU A 373 -8.43 -25.16 13.10
C GLU A 373 -6.89 -25.20 13.27
N GLY A 374 -6.20 -24.10 12.92
CA GLY A 374 -4.74 -23.96 13.03
C GLY A 374 -3.97 -24.60 11.89
N MET A 375 -4.62 -24.85 10.74
CA MET A 375 -4.00 -25.46 9.56
C MET A 375 -3.96 -24.48 8.39
N GLU A 376 -2.89 -24.50 7.60
CA GLU A 376 -2.71 -23.58 6.47
C GLU A 376 -2.83 -24.31 5.14
N VAL A 377 -3.76 -23.87 4.29
CA VAL A 377 -3.96 -24.42 2.94
C VAL A 377 -4.18 -23.31 1.91
N ALA A 378 -3.74 -23.57 0.69
CA ALA A 378 -3.98 -22.73 -0.47
C ALA A 378 -4.28 -23.57 -1.70
N PHE A 379 -4.74 -22.94 -2.77
CA PHE A 379 -5.09 -23.65 -4.01
C PHE A 379 -4.46 -22.97 -5.22
N ASP A 380 -4.15 -23.76 -6.23
CA ASP A 380 -3.97 -23.28 -7.59
C ASP A 380 -5.07 -23.86 -8.48
N LEU A 381 -5.79 -22.96 -9.15
CA LEU A 381 -6.86 -23.32 -10.08
C LEU A 381 -6.27 -23.64 -11.44
N LEU A 382 -6.71 -24.74 -12.04
CA LEU A 382 -6.41 -25.11 -13.41
C LEU A 382 -7.62 -24.86 -14.33
N GLY A 383 -7.46 -25.21 -15.61
CA GLY A 383 -8.56 -25.24 -16.57
C GLY A 383 -9.36 -23.94 -16.67
N SER A 384 -10.68 -24.07 -16.76
CA SER A 384 -11.60 -22.93 -17.00
C SER A 384 -11.51 -21.88 -15.90
N LEU A 385 -11.38 -22.29 -14.63
CA LEU A 385 -11.31 -21.38 -13.50
C LEU A 385 -10.02 -20.54 -13.49
N SER A 386 -8.91 -21.13 -13.94
CA SER A 386 -7.63 -20.42 -14.10
C SER A 386 -7.77 -19.22 -15.07
N PHE A 387 -8.61 -19.36 -16.10
CA PHE A 387 -8.87 -18.32 -17.11
C PHE A 387 -10.12 -17.47 -16.82
N GLY A 388 -10.86 -17.71 -15.73
CA GLY A 388 -12.08 -16.96 -15.44
C GLY A 388 -13.31 -17.39 -16.24
N MET A 389 -13.26 -18.54 -16.92
CA MET A 389 -14.22 -18.95 -17.94
C MET A 389 -15.11 -20.12 -17.51
N ALA A 390 -15.35 -20.34 -16.21
CA ALA A 390 -16.28 -21.38 -15.76
C ALA A 390 -17.74 -21.09 -16.22
N GLN A 391 -18.55 -22.14 -16.26
CA GLN A 391 -20.00 -22.12 -16.52
C GLN A 391 -20.70 -22.97 -15.47
N GLU A 392 -22.03 -22.89 -15.42
CA GLU A 392 -22.84 -23.75 -14.55
C GLU A 392 -22.50 -25.23 -14.77
N GLY A 393 -22.27 -25.96 -13.67
CA GLY A 393 -21.87 -27.37 -13.70
C GLY A 393 -20.42 -27.64 -14.13
N SER A 394 -19.58 -26.61 -14.28
CA SER A 394 -18.14 -26.82 -14.53
C SER A 394 -17.48 -27.51 -13.34
N ASP A 395 -16.64 -28.49 -13.63
CA ASP A 395 -15.72 -29.11 -12.69
C ASP A 395 -14.59 -28.16 -12.29
N MET A 396 -14.01 -28.41 -11.12
CA MET A 396 -12.87 -27.65 -10.61
C MET A 396 -11.64 -28.55 -10.51
N ASP A 397 -10.67 -28.30 -11.37
CA ASP A 397 -9.34 -28.90 -11.26
C ASP A 397 -8.48 -28.01 -10.34
N VAL A 398 -8.00 -28.57 -9.21
CA VAL A 398 -7.19 -27.82 -8.23
C VAL A 398 -5.89 -28.54 -7.85
N VAL A 399 -4.83 -27.75 -7.64
CA VAL A 399 -3.66 -28.18 -6.86
C VAL A 399 -3.84 -27.65 -5.44
N VAL A 400 -3.65 -28.52 -4.44
CA VAL A 400 -3.76 -28.13 -3.03
C VAL A 400 -2.37 -27.91 -2.45
N TYR A 401 -2.09 -26.71 -1.98
CA TYR A 401 -0.91 -26.41 -1.18
C TYR A 401 -1.23 -26.61 0.29
N VAL A 402 -0.36 -27.33 0.99
CA VAL A 402 -0.48 -27.57 2.43
C VAL A 402 0.82 -27.23 3.13
N ARG A 403 0.74 -27.02 4.44
CA ARG A 403 1.90 -27.10 5.33
C ARG A 403 1.73 -28.28 6.26
N SER A 404 2.65 -29.23 6.14
CA SER A 404 2.64 -30.42 6.99
C SER A 404 3.98 -30.53 7.69
N ARG A 405 4.02 -30.16 8.98
CA ARG A 405 5.12 -30.57 9.84
C ARG A 405 4.87 -32.02 10.21
N ASP A 406 5.66 -32.89 9.60
CA ASP A 406 5.71 -34.34 9.81
C ASP A 406 4.52 -35.16 9.29
N CYS A 407 4.84 -36.25 8.59
CA CYS A 407 3.91 -37.32 8.24
C CYS A 407 3.45 -38.01 9.54
N VAL A 408 2.13 -38.10 9.76
CA VAL A 408 1.62 -39.08 10.73
C VAL A 408 1.67 -40.44 10.02
N LEU A 409 2.62 -41.28 10.43
CA LEU A 409 2.71 -42.66 9.98
C LEU A 409 1.49 -43.42 10.49
N ASP A 410 0.84 -44.19 9.62
CA ASP A 410 -0.19 -45.14 10.01
C ASP A 410 0.42 -46.42 10.61
N ASP A 411 -0.44 -47.36 11.03
CA ASP A 411 -0.04 -48.64 11.64
C ASP A 411 0.81 -49.52 10.69
N GLU A 412 0.95 -49.15 9.40
CA GLU A 412 1.75 -49.83 8.39
C GLU A 412 3.03 -49.05 8.02
N ASP A 413 3.45 -48.05 8.81
CA ASP A 413 4.60 -47.17 8.53
C ASP A 413 4.47 -46.42 7.19
N THR A 414 3.24 -46.21 6.70
CA THR A 414 2.95 -45.42 5.50
C THR A 414 2.56 -44.00 5.91
N CYS A 415 3.07 -42.98 5.20
CA CYS A 415 2.61 -41.61 5.43
C CYS A 415 1.14 -41.51 5.00
N GLY A 416 0.23 -41.37 5.98
CA GLY A 416 -1.19 -41.15 5.71
C GLY A 416 -1.43 -39.82 4.98
N ILE A 417 -2.64 -39.64 4.43
CA ILE A 417 -3.04 -38.37 3.81
C ILE A 417 -2.81 -37.24 4.83
N PRO A 418 -2.01 -36.20 4.52
CA PRO A 418 -1.74 -35.11 5.46
C PRO A 418 -3.05 -34.52 5.99
N ARG A 419 -3.13 -34.31 7.30
CA ARG A 419 -4.34 -33.80 7.95
C ARG A 419 -4.94 -32.56 7.26
N PRO A 420 -4.16 -31.55 6.84
CA PRO A 420 -4.71 -30.40 6.10
C PRO A 420 -5.37 -30.80 4.78
N LEU A 421 -4.79 -31.76 4.04
CA LEU A 421 -5.36 -32.26 2.79
C LEU A 421 -6.64 -33.05 3.03
N ALA A 422 -6.68 -33.89 4.07
CA ALA A 422 -7.90 -34.60 4.45
C ALA A 422 -9.04 -33.64 4.82
N SER A 423 -8.73 -32.55 5.55
CA SER A 423 -9.71 -31.50 5.86
C SER A 423 -10.21 -30.77 4.61
N VAL A 424 -9.35 -30.55 3.62
CA VAL A 424 -9.76 -29.98 2.32
C VAL A 424 -10.73 -30.92 1.62
N ILE A 425 -10.39 -32.21 1.48
CA ILE A 425 -11.24 -33.20 0.79
C ILE A 425 -12.62 -33.27 1.45
N LYS A 426 -12.65 -33.39 2.78
CA LYS A 426 -13.90 -33.40 3.54
C LYS A 426 -14.72 -32.12 3.34
N ALA A 427 -14.08 -30.95 3.38
CA ALA A 427 -14.78 -29.67 3.20
C ALA A 427 -15.34 -29.49 1.78
N LEU A 428 -14.72 -30.09 0.76
CA LEU A 428 -15.21 -30.11 -0.61
C LEU A 428 -16.44 -31.03 -0.74
N GLU A 429 -16.39 -32.22 -0.14
CA GLU A 429 -17.50 -33.19 -0.08
C GLU A 429 -18.71 -32.61 0.67
N ASP A 430 -18.50 -32.01 1.85
CA ASP A 430 -19.56 -31.42 2.68
C ASP A 430 -20.30 -30.29 1.95
N ARG A 431 -19.63 -29.61 1.01
CA ARG A 431 -20.22 -28.54 0.19
C ARG A 431 -20.78 -29.04 -1.15
N ASN A 432 -20.67 -30.34 -1.43
CA ASN A 432 -21.10 -30.97 -2.68
C ASN A 432 -20.54 -30.28 -3.93
N LEU A 433 -19.27 -29.89 -3.88
CA LEU A 433 -18.56 -29.24 -4.99
C LEU A 433 -17.92 -30.30 -5.88
N SER A 434 -18.13 -30.20 -7.20
CA SER A 434 -17.49 -31.09 -8.19
C SER A 434 -16.03 -30.69 -8.39
N VAL A 435 -15.14 -31.18 -7.53
CA VAL A 435 -13.71 -30.81 -7.52
C VAL A 435 -12.82 -32.04 -7.69
N GLU A 436 -11.88 -31.97 -8.64
CA GLU A 436 -10.79 -32.92 -8.81
C GLU A 436 -9.51 -32.32 -8.21
N VAL A 437 -8.98 -32.98 -7.17
CA VAL A 437 -7.66 -32.64 -6.62
C VAL A 437 -6.59 -33.30 -7.50
N CYS A 438 -5.98 -32.52 -8.40
CA CYS A 438 -5.03 -33.03 -9.39
C CYS A 438 -3.65 -33.31 -8.79
N ASP A 439 -3.23 -32.53 -7.79
CA ASP A 439 -1.96 -32.70 -7.09
C ASP A 439 -2.02 -32.06 -5.69
N SER A 440 -1.08 -32.43 -4.83
CA SER A 440 -0.85 -31.77 -3.55
C SER A 440 0.63 -31.44 -3.35
N ILE A 441 0.90 -30.24 -2.85
CA ILE A 441 2.26 -29.74 -2.64
C ILE A 441 2.42 -29.28 -1.19
N ASP A 442 3.36 -29.92 -0.49
CA ASP A 442 3.85 -29.47 0.80
C ASP A 442 4.83 -28.29 0.65
N LEU A 443 4.41 -27.13 1.13
CA LEU A 443 5.19 -25.88 1.08
C LEU A 443 6.40 -25.89 2.01
N ASP A 444 6.38 -26.66 3.10
CA ASP A 444 7.54 -26.75 3.99
C ASP A 444 8.66 -27.56 3.32
N ARG A 445 8.33 -28.64 2.60
CA ARG A 445 9.27 -29.36 1.73
C ARG A 445 9.83 -28.48 0.61
N VAL A 446 8.98 -27.69 -0.06
CA VAL A 446 9.44 -26.76 -1.11
C VAL A 446 10.40 -25.73 -0.53
N ARG A 447 10.08 -25.16 0.65
CA ARG A 447 10.97 -24.24 1.36
C ARG A 447 12.33 -24.87 1.65
N GLN A 448 12.34 -26.09 2.19
CA GLN A 448 13.57 -26.82 2.48
C GLN A 448 14.39 -27.05 1.19
N ALA A 449 13.75 -27.48 0.11
CA ALA A 449 14.43 -27.68 -1.18
C ALA A 449 15.06 -26.39 -1.75
N ILE A 450 14.43 -25.23 -1.55
CA ILE A 450 15.00 -23.93 -1.94
C ILE A 450 16.23 -23.61 -1.09
N GLN A 451 16.15 -23.80 0.23
CA GLN A 451 17.25 -23.55 1.15
C GLN A 451 18.46 -24.45 0.86
N ASP A 452 18.19 -25.73 0.57
CA ASP A 452 19.22 -26.72 0.22
C ASP A 452 19.71 -26.60 -1.23
N LYS A 453 19.09 -25.73 -2.03
CA LYS A 453 19.34 -25.57 -3.47
C LYS A 453 19.23 -26.90 -4.23
N ASN A 454 18.25 -27.71 -3.86
CA ASN A 454 18.00 -29.02 -4.48
C ASN A 454 17.27 -28.87 -5.82
N LEU A 455 18.03 -28.84 -6.92
CA LEU A 455 17.54 -28.75 -8.31
C LEU A 455 16.83 -30.02 -8.82
N THR A 456 16.65 -31.04 -7.99
CA THR A 456 16.02 -32.32 -8.40
C THR A 456 14.75 -32.62 -7.61
N ASP A 457 14.36 -31.76 -6.66
CA ASP A 457 13.18 -32.00 -5.85
C ASP A 457 11.89 -31.86 -6.68
N GLY A 458 11.11 -32.94 -6.75
CA GLY A 458 9.89 -32.98 -7.53
C GLY A 458 8.80 -31.99 -7.06
N HIS A 459 8.69 -31.71 -5.75
CA HIS A 459 7.70 -30.75 -5.26
C HIS A 459 8.06 -29.33 -5.68
N LEU A 460 9.35 -28.99 -5.63
CA LEU A 460 9.84 -27.70 -6.10
C LEU A 460 9.58 -27.50 -7.61
N HIS A 461 9.85 -28.52 -8.43
CA HIS A 461 9.60 -28.45 -9.87
C HIS A 461 8.12 -28.19 -10.17
N ARG A 462 7.23 -28.97 -9.55
CA ARG A 462 5.77 -28.83 -9.71
C ARG A 462 5.27 -27.51 -9.17
N PHE A 463 5.78 -27.06 -8.01
CA PHE A 463 5.45 -25.74 -7.44
C PHE A 463 5.75 -24.64 -8.46
N ILE A 464 6.99 -24.53 -8.95
CA ILE A 464 7.36 -23.48 -9.91
C ILE A 464 6.49 -23.59 -11.17
N PHE A 465 6.27 -24.79 -11.70
CA PHE A 465 5.41 -24.99 -12.88
C PHE A 465 3.98 -24.47 -12.65
N TYR A 466 3.32 -24.87 -11.57
CA TYR A 466 1.97 -24.41 -11.28
C TYR A 466 1.90 -22.91 -11.04
N ARG A 467 2.90 -22.32 -10.37
CA ARG A 467 2.95 -20.87 -10.19
C ARG A 467 3.04 -20.08 -11.50
N LEU A 468 3.61 -20.68 -12.55
CA LEU A 468 3.72 -20.04 -13.87
C LEU A 468 2.42 -20.11 -14.69
N VAL A 469 1.58 -21.12 -14.48
CA VAL A 469 0.42 -21.42 -15.36
C VAL A 469 -0.94 -21.32 -14.65
N CYS A 470 -1.00 -21.59 -13.34
CA CYS A 470 -2.21 -21.67 -12.53
C CYS A 470 -2.59 -20.34 -11.89
N ARG A 471 -3.81 -20.27 -11.33
CA ARG A 471 -4.33 -19.08 -10.66
C ARG A 471 -4.49 -19.36 -9.16
N PRO A 472 -3.84 -18.59 -8.27
CA PRO A 472 -3.85 -18.86 -6.84
C PRO A 472 -5.17 -18.47 -6.15
N VAL A 473 -5.53 -19.23 -5.12
CA VAL A 473 -6.47 -18.89 -4.05
C VAL A 473 -5.73 -19.05 -2.71
N ASN A 474 -5.85 -18.08 -1.82
CA ASN A 474 -4.95 -17.88 -0.66
C ASN A 474 -3.49 -17.55 -1.07
N LEU A 475 -3.33 -16.42 -1.78
CA LEU A 475 -2.05 -15.97 -2.33
C LEU A 475 -0.96 -15.76 -1.26
N ARG A 476 -1.34 -15.34 -0.04
CA ARG A 476 -0.39 -15.02 1.05
C ARG A 476 0.46 -16.22 1.42
N LEU A 477 -0.18 -17.37 1.63
CA LEU A 477 0.51 -18.61 1.97
C LEU A 477 1.51 -19.01 0.88
N ILE A 478 1.11 -18.91 -0.39
CA ILE A 478 1.96 -19.23 -1.54
C ILE A 478 3.13 -18.23 -1.66
N LYS A 479 2.86 -16.94 -1.49
CA LYS A 479 3.86 -15.87 -1.60
C LYS A 479 4.99 -16.04 -0.58
N SER A 480 4.73 -16.63 0.58
CA SER A 480 5.75 -16.91 1.60
C SER A 480 6.89 -17.77 1.04
N VAL A 481 6.61 -18.63 0.07
CA VAL A 481 7.60 -19.48 -0.61
C VAL A 481 8.11 -18.82 -1.90
N GLU A 482 7.24 -18.18 -2.70
CA GLU A 482 7.68 -17.46 -3.91
C GLU A 482 8.72 -16.37 -3.61
N ASN A 483 8.56 -15.64 -2.49
CA ASN A 483 9.47 -14.58 -2.08
C ASN A 483 10.88 -15.14 -1.76
N LEU A 484 10.99 -16.38 -1.28
CA LEU A 484 12.28 -17.05 -1.08
C LEU A 484 12.95 -17.36 -2.41
N LEU A 485 12.20 -17.90 -3.38
CA LEU A 485 12.70 -18.14 -4.74
C LEU A 485 13.15 -16.88 -5.46
N LEU A 486 12.45 -15.75 -5.25
CA LEU A 486 12.83 -14.47 -5.85
C LEU A 486 14.23 -14.02 -5.39
N LYS A 487 14.63 -14.33 -4.16
CA LYS A 487 15.97 -14.01 -3.62
C LYS A 487 17.09 -14.84 -4.27
N GLU A 488 16.77 -16.02 -4.80
CA GLU A 488 17.75 -16.98 -5.36
C GLU A 488 17.73 -16.99 -6.92
N GLU A 489 18.22 -15.92 -7.54
CA GLU A 489 18.08 -15.70 -9.00
C GLU A 489 18.68 -16.83 -9.86
N TYR A 490 19.91 -17.25 -9.57
CA TYR A 490 20.59 -18.29 -10.36
C TYR A 490 19.85 -19.62 -10.27
N PHE A 491 19.49 -20.02 -9.05
CA PHE A 491 18.76 -21.25 -8.76
C PHE A 491 17.42 -21.28 -9.52
N ARG A 492 16.65 -20.19 -9.44
CA ARG A 492 15.38 -20.05 -10.15
C ARG A 492 15.52 -20.16 -11.66
N ARG A 493 16.56 -19.54 -12.25
CA ARG A 493 16.80 -19.58 -13.70
C ARG A 493 17.12 -20.99 -14.21
N GLU A 494 17.93 -21.74 -13.48
CA GLU A 494 18.24 -23.14 -13.86
C GLU A 494 16.98 -24.02 -13.78
N MET A 495 16.15 -23.82 -12.76
CA MET A 495 14.86 -24.50 -12.63
C MET A 495 13.92 -24.17 -13.79
N GLU A 496 13.78 -22.90 -14.16
CA GLU A 496 12.92 -22.48 -15.28
C GLU A 496 13.34 -23.10 -16.63
N LYS A 497 14.64 -23.34 -16.86
CA LYS A 497 15.11 -24.03 -18.08
C LYS A 497 14.59 -25.46 -18.13
N GLY A 498 14.64 -26.18 -17.01
CA GLY A 498 14.10 -27.54 -16.90
C GLY A 498 12.57 -27.61 -17.05
N LEU A 499 11.87 -26.46 -16.95
CA LEU A 499 10.42 -26.38 -17.10
C LEU A 499 9.92 -26.20 -18.53
N GLN A 500 10.81 -25.87 -19.48
CA GLN A 500 10.43 -25.70 -20.89
C GLN A 500 9.79 -26.98 -21.45
N GLU A 501 10.37 -28.15 -21.16
CA GLU A 501 9.87 -29.44 -21.65
C GLU A 501 8.43 -29.71 -21.16
N TYR A 502 8.12 -29.41 -19.89
CA TYR A 502 6.76 -29.58 -19.36
C TYR A 502 5.75 -28.63 -20.02
N LEU A 503 6.18 -27.41 -20.35
CA LEU A 503 5.33 -26.45 -21.06
C LEU A 503 5.08 -26.88 -22.50
N ASP A 504 6.08 -27.39 -23.20
CA ASP A 504 5.93 -27.90 -24.57
C ASP A 504 4.96 -29.09 -24.62
N ILE A 505 5.01 -29.97 -23.61
CA ILE A 505 4.03 -31.05 -23.41
C ILE A 505 2.62 -30.49 -23.16
N LEU A 506 2.47 -29.50 -22.28
CA LEU A 506 1.17 -28.88 -21.98
C LEU A 506 0.56 -28.26 -23.23
N VAL A 507 1.34 -27.46 -23.95
CA VAL A 507 0.94 -26.70 -25.14
C VAL A 507 0.51 -27.61 -26.29
N SER A 508 1.21 -28.74 -26.47
CA SER A 508 0.91 -29.74 -27.50
C SER A 508 -0.25 -30.67 -27.16
N SER A 509 -0.76 -30.62 -25.92
CA SER A 509 -1.86 -31.50 -25.52
C SER A 509 -3.20 -31.12 -26.17
N VAL A 510 -3.88 -32.13 -26.75
CA VAL A 510 -5.19 -31.95 -27.40
C VAL A 510 -6.22 -31.35 -26.44
N ARG A 511 -6.18 -31.74 -25.16
CA ARG A 511 -7.08 -31.22 -24.11
C ARG A 511 -6.88 -29.71 -23.90
N HIS A 512 -5.63 -29.24 -23.90
CA HIS A 512 -5.33 -27.81 -23.72
C HIS A 512 -5.76 -26.98 -24.93
N ILE A 513 -5.46 -27.45 -26.15
CA ILE A 513 -5.91 -26.81 -27.39
C ILE A 513 -7.45 -26.72 -27.44
N SER A 514 -8.14 -27.83 -27.13
CA SER A 514 -9.61 -27.87 -27.08
C SER A 514 -10.18 -26.90 -26.04
N SER A 515 -9.50 -26.72 -24.90
CA SER A 515 -9.92 -25.78 -23.87
C SER A 515 -9.92 -24.33 -24.38
N PHE A 516 -8.92 -23.93 -25.17
CA PHE A 516 -8.91 -22.62 -25.81
C PHE A 516 -10.05 -22.42 -26.81
N GLU A 517 -10.43 -23.44 -27.59
CA GLU A 517 -11.62 -23.35 -28.44
C GLU A 517 -12.89 -23.10 -27.62
N LYS A 518 -13.04 -23.80 -26.48
CA LYS A 518 -14.15 -23.58 -25.54
C LYS A 518 -14.17 -22.16 -24.99
N TYR A 519 -13.03 -21.63 -24.55
CA TYR A 519 -12.95 -20.27 -24.01
C TYR A 519 -13.31 -19.22 -25.06
N ARG A 520 -12.85 -19.40 -26.31
CA ARG A 520 -13.21 -18.50 -27.43
C ARG A 520 -14.69 -18.58 -27.75
N ALA A 521 -15.29 -19.77 -27.76
CA ALA A 521 -16.73 -19.95 -27.96
C ALA A 521 -17.55 -19.21 -26.90
N ARG A 522 -17.20 -19.37 -25.61
CA ARG A 522 -17.87 -18.68 -24.48
C ARG A 522 -17.82 -17.15 -24.59
N LEU A 523 -16.69 -16.57 -25.00
CA LEU A 523 -16.61 -15.13 -25.24
C LEU A 523 -17.47 -14.67 -26.42
N ARG A 524 -17.50 -15.45 -27.51
CA ARG A 524 -18.31 -15.15 -28.70
C ARG A 524 -19.81 -15.22 -28.38
N GLU A 525 -20.24 -16.20 -27.59
CA GLU A 525 -21.62 -16.32 -27.10
C GLU A 525 -22.06 -15.10 -26.28
N ARG A 526 -21.13 -14.50 -25.52
CA ARG A 526 -21.34 -13.26 -24.77
C ARG A 526 -21.19 -11.99 -25.63
N GLY A 527 -20.99 -12.12 -26.93
CA GLY A 527 -20.81 -10.99 -27.86
C GLY A 527 -19.47 -10.27 -27.73
N ILE A 528 -18.50 -10.85 -27.02
CA ILE A 528 -17.16 -10.26 -26.82
C ILE A 528 -16.25 -10.65 -27.98
N LYS A 529 -15.76 -9.66 -28.72
CA LYS A 529 -14.79 -9.88 -29.80
C LYS A 529 -13.38 -9.93 -29.25
N ILE A 530 -12.66 -11.00 -29.59
CA ILE A 530 -11.23 -11.14 -29.29
C ILE A 530 -10.45 -10.29 -30.29
N THR A 531 -9.52 -9.48 -29.80
CA THR A 531 -8.70 -8.63 -30.66
C THR A 531 -7.73 -9.46 -31.51
N PRO A 532 -7.34 -8.99 -32.72
CA PRO A 532 -6.38 -9.70 -33.56
C PRO A 532 -5.06 -10.03 -32.83
N ASP A 533 -4.58 -9.09 -32.02
CA ASP A 533 -3.35 -9.26 -31.22
C ASP A 533 -3.43 -10.45 -30.26
N VAL A 534 -4.60 -10.65 -29.63
CA VAL A 534 -4.82 -11.76 -28.68
C VAL A 534 -5.00 -13.08 -29.44
N GLU A 535 -5.73 -13.09 -30.57
CA GLU A 535 -5.84 -14.27 -31.44
C GLU A 535 -4.46 -14.70 -31.99
N GLU A 536 -3.60 -13.74 -32.33
CA GLU A 536 -2.21 -14.03 -32.71
C GLU A 536 -1.39 -14.56 -31.53
N ALA A 537 -1.52 -13.97 -30.34
CA ALA A 537 -0.87 -14.48 -29.14
C ALA A 537 -1.28 -15.94 -28.82
N ILE A 538 -2.57 -16.28 -28.90
CA ILE A 538 -3.07 -17.64 -28.70
C ILE A 538 -2.48 -18.59 -29.74
N ARG A 539 -2.51 -18.23 -31.03
CA ARG A 539 -1.95 -19.08 -32.09
C ARG A 539 -0.45 -19.30 -31.93
N ASN A 540 0.29 -18.27 -31.54
CA ASN A 540 1.73 -18.39 -31.31
C ASN A 540 2.02 -19.27 -30.09
N TYR A 541 1.27 -19.09 -29.00
CA TYR A 541 1.41 -19.91 -27.81
C TYR A 541 1.13 -21.39 -28.09
N LEU A 542 0.04 -21.71 -28.81
CA LEU A 542 -0.35 -23.09 -29.13
C LEU A 542 0.55 -23.78 -30.17
N ARG A 543 1.47 -23.05 -30.81
CA ARG A 543 2.43 -23.60 -31.79
C ARG A 543 3.79 -23.96 -31.18
N GLY A 544 4.04 -23.60 -29.91
CA GLY A 544 5.34 -23.71 -29.25
C GLY A 544 6.14 -22.42 -29.35
#